data_AF-F0Y1E9-F1
#
_entry.id   AF-F0Y1E9-F1
#
_cell.length_a   1.000
_cell.length_b   1.000
_cell.length_c   1.000
_cell.angle_alpha   90.00
_cell.angle_beta   90.00
_cell.angle_gamma   90.00
#
_symmetry.space_group_name_H-M   'P 1'
#
loop_
_entity.id
_entity.type
_entity.pdbx_description
1 polymer ?
#
loop_
_entity_poly.entity_id
_entity_poly.type
_entity_poly.pdbx_seq_one_letter_code
_entity_poly.pdbx_strand_id
1 'polypeptide(L)'
;LGSVYRCGHYGLVKSDKKAAKIYRRAVELGDVDAVINLGFLYETGSGVKLDKKKAERLYRAAAERGSALAQRNLACVLDSEKKFEEAFRYYALAADQGYTDAEHSLGWCYKDGEGTEVDLGKARYWFGRA
;
A
#
# COMPACT_ATOMS: atom_id res chain seq x y z
N LEU A 1 4.64 -10.45 16.61
CA LEU A 1 5.71 -11.43 16.27
C LEU A 1 6.04 -11.49 14.77
N GLY A 2 5.06 -11.34 13.85
CA GLY A 2 5.34 -11.35 12.40
C GLY A 2 6.32 -10.25 11.97
N SER A 3 6.10 -9.02 12.43
CA SER A 3 7.01 -7.88 12.20
C SER A 3 8.41 -8.11 12.77
N VAL A 4 8.49 -8.72 13.94
CA VAL A 4 9.76 -9.08 14.59
C VAL A 4 10.58 -10.05 13.73
N TYR A 5 9.96 -11.09 13.17
CA TYR A 5 10.65 -11.99 12.24
C TYR A 5 11.01 -11.32 10.92
N ARG A 6 10.22 -10.36 10.42
CA ARG A 6 10.55 -9.61 9.19
C ARG A 6 11.78 -8.71 9.38
N CYS A 7 11.92 -8.10 10.55
CA CYS A 7 13.00 -7.15 10.84
C CYS A 7 14.21 -7.78 11.56
N GLY A 8 14.07 -8.99 12.12
CA GLY A 8 15.12 -9.64 12.90
C GLY A 8 15.36 -9.00 14.28
N HIS A 9 14.30 -8.51 14.93
CA HIS A 9 14.41 -7.84 16.23
C HIS A 9 14.46 -8.84 17.41
N TYR A 10 14.88 -8.37 18.58
CA TYR A 10 14.94 -9.15 19.83
C TYR A 10 15.79 -10.43 19.75
N GLY A 11 16.88 -10.38 18.98
CA GLY A 11 17.79 -11.52 18.81
C GLY A 11 17.24 -12.65 17.92
N LEU A 12 16.09 -12.44 17.28
CA LEU A 12 15.53 -13.42 16.34
C LEU A 12 16.15 -13.25 14.96
N VAL A 13 16.52 -14.38 14.34
CA VAL A 13 16.98 -14.40 12.94
C VAL A 13 15.84 -13.97 12.02
N LYS A 14 16.12 -12.98 11.17
CA LYS A 14 15.19 -12.50 10.13
C LYS A 14 14.68 -13.69 9.29
N SER A 15 13.36 -13.78 9.13
CA SER A 15 12.73 -14.82 8.33
C SER A 15 11.35 -14.38 7.81
N ASP A 16 11.32 -13.94 6.56
CA ASP A 16 10.07 -13.55 5.88
C ASP A 16 9.12 -14.74 5.72
N LYS A 17 9.64 -15.97 5.61
CA LYS A 17 8.82 -17.19 5.58
C LYS A 17 8.08 -17.43 6.89
N LYS A 18 8.73 -17.20 8.04
CA LYS A 18 8.08 -17.28 9.37
C LYS A 18 7.10 -16.12 9.56
N ALA A 19 7.49 -14.91 9.14
CA ALA A 19 6.61 -13.75 9.16
C ALA A 19 5.32 -14.00 8.37
N ALA A 20 5.43 -14.52 7.14
CA ALA A 20 4.29 -14.88 6.29
C ALA A 20 3.33 -15.87 6.97
N LYS A 21 3.86 -16.89 7.66
CA LYS A 21 3.01 -17.85 8.39
C LYS A 21 2.23 -17.18 9.52
N ILE A 22 2.87 -16.28 10.26
CA ILE A 22 2.24 -15.53 11.36
C ILE A 22 1.19 -14.56 10.80
N TYR A 23 1.52 -13.81 9.75
CA TYR A 23 0.56 -12.88 9.13
C TYR A 23 -0.67 -13.60 8.59
N ARG A 24 -0.53 -14.76 7.92
CA ARG A 24 -1.70 -15.54 7.49
C ARG A 24 -2.64 -15.88 8.65
N ARG A 25 -2.08 -16.28 9.80
CA ARG A 25 -2.89 -16.58 10.98
C ARG A 25 -3.56 -15.32 11.55
N ALA A 26 -2.88 -14.18 11.54
CA ALA A 26 -3.47 -12.92 12.00
C ALA A 26 -4.53 -12.37 11.03
N VAL A 27 -4.39 -12.60 9.72
CA VAL A 27 -5.42 -12.28 8.72
C VAL A 27 -6.72 -13.05 8.99
N GLU A 28 -6.64 -14.34 9.36
CA GLU A 28 -7.82 -15.14 9.77
C GLU A 28 -8.53 -14.57 11.01
N LEU A 29 -7.82 -13.79 11.83
CA LEU A 29 -8.35 -13.12 13.02
C LEU A 29 -8.83 -11.69 12.74
N GLY A 30 -8.79 -11.24 11.48
CA GLY A 30 -9.28 -9.92 11.07
C GLY A 30 -8.29 -8.76 11.30
N ASP A 31 -7.01 -9.04 11.52
CA ASP A 31 -5.96 -8.03 11.68
C ASP A 31 -5.64 -7.35 10.34
N VAL A 32 -5.94 -6.05 10.23
CA VAL A 32 -5.73 -5.25 9.01
C VAL A 32 -4.25 -5.05 8.71
N ASP A 33 -3.41 -4.83 9.72
CA ASP A 33 -1.97 -4.64 9.52
C ASP A 33 -1.33 -5.93 9.02
N ALA A 34 -1.80 -7.09 9.49
CA ALA A 34 -1.39 -8.38 8.96
C ALA A 34 -1.79 -8.57 7.50
N VAL A 35 -2.99 -8.12 7.09
CA VAL A 35 -3.44 -8.14 5.69
C VAL A 35 -2.48 -7.32 4.82
N ILE A 36 -2.15 -6.11 5.22
CA ILE A 36 -1.24 -5.21 4.48
C ILE A 36 0.15 -5.81 4.40
N ASN A 37 0.70 -6.26 5.53
CA ASN A 37 2.04 -6.84 5.56
C ASN A 37 2.13 -8.13 4.73
N LEU A 38 1.08 -8.96 4.72
CA LEU A 38 1.03 -10.14 3.86
C LEU A 38 0.92 -9.76 2.38
N GLY A 39 0.17 -8.70 2.05
CA GLY A 39 0.11 -8.11 0.72
C GLY A 39 1.50 -7.74 0.21
N PHE A 40 2.27 -7.02 1.03
CA PHE A 40 3.64 -6.64 0.73
C PHE A 40 4.55 -7.84 0.45
N LEU A 41 4.46 -8.91 1.26
CA LEU A 41 5.25 -10.12 1.01
C LEU A 41 4.91 -10.78 -0.33
N TYR A 42 3.64 -10.77 -0.74
CA TYR A 42 3.22 -11.28 -2.05
C TYR A 42 3.67 -10.38 -3.21
N GLU A 43 3.68 -9.07 -3.01
CA GLU A 43 4.15 -8.09 -4.00
C GLU A 43 5.65 -8.25 -4.29
N THR A 44 6.46 -8.41 -3.24
CA THR A 44 7.92 -8.53 -3.36
C THR A 44 8.40 -9.97 -3.55
N GLY A 45 7.57 -10.97 -3.30
CA GLY A 45 7.98 -12.38 -3.25
C GLY A 45 8.86 -12.73 -2.05
N SER A 46 8.83 -11.91 -0.98
CA SER A 46 9.65 -12.14 0.21
C SER A 46 9.02 -13.21 1.11
N GLY A 47 9.65 -14.38 1.21
CA GLY A 47 9.16 -15.47 2.06
C GLY A 47 7.90 -16.19 1.56
N VAL A 48 7.34 -15.75 0.42
CA VAL A 48 6.22 -16.36 -0.30
C VAL A 48 6.50 -16.29 -1.81
N LYS A 49 5.83 -17.10 -2.62
CA LYS A 49 5.90 -16.95 -4.08
C LYS A 49 5.31 -15.59 -4.47
N LEU A 50 6.04 -14.82 -5.27
CA LEU A 50 5.58 -13.55 -5.82
C LEU A 50 4.24 -13.71 -6.53
N ASP A 51 3.27 -12.90 -6.15
CA ASP A 51 1.89 -12.91 -6.66
C ASP A 51 1.26 -11.53 -6.50
N LYS A 52 1.47 -10.66 -7.51
CA LYS A 52 0.95 -9.29 -7.51
C LYS A 52 -0.57 -9.22 -7.43
N LYS A 53 -1.29 -10.16 -8.07
CA LYS A 53 -2.76 -10.20 -8.02
C LYS A 53 -3.26 -10.50 -6.62
N LYS A 54 -2.56 -11.37 -5.89
CA LYS A 54 -2.90 -11.65 -4.49
C LYS A 54 -2.55 -10.46 -3.58
N ALA A 55 -1.45 -9.76 -3.83
CA ALA A 55 -1.12 -8.52 -3.13
C ALA A 55 -2.21 -7.46 -3.34
N GLU A 56 -2.63 -7.21 -4.59
CA GLU A 56 -3.72 -6.29 -4.95
C GLU A 56 -5.01 -6.61 -4.17
N ARG A 57 -5.43 -7.89 -4.13
CA ARG A 57 -6.63 -8.31 -3.38
C ARG A 57 -6.52 -8.04 -1.89
N LEU A 58 -5.36 -8.30 -1.29
CA LEU A 58 -5.13 -8.04 0.14
C LEU A 58 -5.15 -6.54 0.44
N TYR A 59 -4.47 -5.73 -0.39
CA TYR A 59 -4.51 -4.28 -0.24
C TYR A 59 -5.92 -3.73 -0.42
N ARG A 60 -6.68 -4.20 -1.41
CA ARG A 60 -8.09 -3.82 -1.61
C ARG A 60 -8.94 -4.14 -0.38
N ALA A 61 -8.83 -5.34 0.17
CA ALA A 61 -9.57 -5.72 1.38
C ALA A 61 -9.21 -4.84 2.60
N ALA A 62 -7.95 -4.44 2.76
CA ALA A 62 -7.53 -3.53 3.83
C ALA A 62 -7.91 -2.06 3.55
N ALA A 63 -7.90 -1.64 2.29
CA ALA A 63 -8.27 -0.30 1.83
C ALA A 63 -9.77 -0.04 2.02
N GLU A 64 -10.61 -1.03 1.73
CA GLU A 64 -12.07 -1.01 1.99
C GLU A 64 -12.39 -0.90 3.48
N ARG A 65 -11.46 -1.31 4.35
CA ARG A 65 -11.55 -1.11 5.81
C ARG A 65 -10.98 0.24 6.28
N GLY A 66 -10.64 1.12 5.35
CA GLY A 66 -10.21 2.49 5.63
C GLY A 66 -8.72 2.66 5.94
N SER A 67 -7.87 1.66 5.71
CA SER A 67 -6.43 1.84 5.95
C SER A 67 -5.79 2.71 4.87
N ALA A 68 -5.31 3.90 5.24
CA ALA A 68 -4.57 4.80 4.34
C ALA A 68 -3.32 4.15 3.73
N LEU A 69 -2.56 3.38 4.52
CA LEU A 69 -1.39 2.63 4.02
C LEU A 69 -1.81 1.60 2.96
N ALA A 70 -2.92 0.89 3.17
CA ALA A 70 -3.43 -0.07 2.20
C ALA A 70 -3.92 0.60 0.92
N GLN A 71 -4.63 1.73 1.04
CA GLN A 71 -5.10 2.52 -0.09
C GLN A 71 -3.92 3.02 -0.92
N ARG A 72 -2.87 3.57 -0.29
CA ARG A 72 -1.65 3.99 -0.97
C ARG A 72 -0.97 2.82 -1.68
N ASN A 73 -0.81 1.67 -1.02
CA ASN A 73 -0.16 0.52 -1.65
C ASN A 73 -0.98 -0.06 -2.80
N LEU A 74 -2.30 -0.10 -2.68
CA LEU A 74 -3.19 -0.47 -3.78
C LEU A 74 -3.05 0.50 -4.96
N ALA A 75 -3.02 1.80 -4.69
CA ALA A 75 -2.82 2.82 -5.70
C ALA A 75 -1.50 2.60 -6.47
N CYS A 76 -0.39 2.34 -5.77
CA CYS A 76 0.89 2.03 -6.43
C CYS A 76 0.83 0.78 -7.32
N VAL A 77 0.13 -0.28 -6.89
CA VAL A 77 -0.05 -1.49 -7.71
C VAL A 77 -0.86 -1.17 -8.97
N LEU A 78 -1.98 -0.48 -8.83
CA LEU A 78 -2.85 -0.09 -9.94
C LEU A 78 -2.15 0.85 -10.93
N ASP A 79 -1.36 1.78 -10.42
CA ASP A 79 -0.54 2.71 -11.18
C ASP A 79 0.51 1.97 -12.02
N SER A 80 1.20 0.99 -11.43
CA SER A 80 2.14 0.12 -12.15
C SER A 80 1.48 -0.73 -13.25
N GLU A 81 0.16 -0.96 -13.14
CA GLU A 81 -0.68 -1.63 -14.14
C GLU A 81 -1.33 -0.65 -15.13
N LYS A 82 -0.99 0.64 -15.08
CA LYS A 82 -1.54 1.73 -15.90
C LYS A 82 -3.04 1.95 -15.72
N LYS A 83 -3.59 1.61 -14.55
CA LYS A 83 -4.99 1.88 -14.16
C LYS A 83 -5.08 3.23 -13.44
N PHE A 84 -4.63 4.29 -14.11
CA PHE A 84 -4.36 5.59 -13.49
C PHE A 84 -5.58 6.22 -12.81
N GLU A 85 -6.77 6.14 -13.41
CA GLU A 85 -7.99 6.70 -12.79
C GLU A 85 -8.35 6.02 -11.46
N GLU A 86 -8.19 4.70 -11.37
CA GLU A 86 -8.46 3.95 -10.13
C GLU A 86 -7.36 4.23 -9.10
N ALA A 87 -6.09 4.26 -9.52
CA ALA A 87 -4.96 4.62 -8.67
C ALA A 87 -5.13 6.03 -8.07
N PHE A 88 -5.50 7.01 -8.89
CA PHE A 88 -5.77 8.38 -8.48
C PHE A 88 -6.82 8.44 -7.35
N ARG A 89 -7.93 7.69 -7.47
CA ARG A 89 -8.96 7.64 -6.42
C ARG A 89 -8.43 7.11 -5.09
N TYR A 90 -7.58 6.08 -5.12
CA TYR A 90 -7.00 5.53 -3.89
C TYR A 90 -5.90 6.41 -3.30
N TYR A 91 -5.09 7.08 -4.14
CA TYR A 91 -4.18 8.13 -3.67
C TYR A 91 -4.97 9.27 -2.99
N ALA A 92 -6.09 9.72 -3.57
CA ALA A 92 -7.00 10.69 -2.97
C ALA A 92 -7.49 10.26 -1.58
N LEU A 93 -8.02 9.04 -1.45
CA LEU A 93 -8.50 8.52 -0.18
C LEU A 93 -7.42 8.46 0.91
N ALA A 94 -6.18 8.07 0.55
CA ALA A 94 -5.07 8.01 1.49
C ALA A 94 -4.56 9.41 1.87
N ALA A 95 -4.51 10.33 0.91
CA ALA A 95 -4.09 11.72 1.12
C ALA A 95 -5.09 12.53 1.96
N ASP A 96 -6.39 12.28 1.82
CA ASP A 96 -7.43 12.88 2.67
C ASP A 96 -7.29 12.48 4.14
N GLN A 97 -6.60 11.35 4.41
CA GLN A 97 -6.23 10.90 5.75
C GLN A 97 -4.84 11.41 6.19
N GLY A 98 -4.19 12.26 5.40
CA GLY A 98 -2.88 12.83 5.70
C GLY A 98 -1.71 11.87 5.47
N TYR A 99 -1.87 10.85 4.62
CA TYR A 99 -0.76 9.96 4.28
C TYR A 99 0.18 10.65 3.27
N THR A 100 1.30 11.17 3.77
CA THR A 100 2.27 12.00 3.04
C THR A 100 2.69 11.45 1.68
N ASP A 101 2.99 10.15 1.58
CA ASP A 101 3.38 9.56 0.28
C ASP A 101 2.25 9.67 -0.76
N ALA A 102 0.99 9.56 -0.32
CA ALA A 102 -0.16 9.64 -1.20
C ALA A 102 -0.47 11.10 -1.58
N GLU A 103 -0.27 12.06 -0.68
CA GLU A 103 -0.33 13.49 -0.98
C GLU A 103 0.70 13.86 -2.06
N HIS A 104 1.94 13.38 -1.92
CA HIS A 104 2.98 13.58 -2.93
C HIS A 104 2.60 12.93 -4.28
N SER A 105 2.08 11.69 -4.27
CA SER A 105 1.58 11.02 -5.48
C SER A 105 0.46 11.80 -6.17
N LEU A 106 -0.51 12.37 -5.42
CA LEU A 106 -1.54 13.24 -6.00
C LEU A 106 -0.96 14.50 -6.64
N GLY A 107 0.06 15.09 -6.02
CA GLY A 107 0.78 16.21 -6.61
C GLY A 107 1.31 15.88 -8.00
N TRP A 108 1.87 14.69 -8.18
CA TRP A 108 2.32 14.18 -9.48
C TRP A 108 1.16 13.89 -10.42
N CYS A 109 0.10 13.20 -9.97
CA CYS A 109 -1.08 12.94 -10.79
C CYS A 109 -1.66 14.23 -11.40
N TYR A 110 -1.79 15.29 -10.60
CA TYR A 110 -2.28 16.59 -11.08
C TYR A 110 -1.27 17.35 -11.94
N LYS A 111 0.03 17.17 -11.72
CA LYS A 111 1.06 17.80 -12.54
C LYS A 111 1.11 17.22 -13.94
N ASP A 112 1.03 15.89 -14.03
CA ASP A 112 1.27 15.14 -15.26
C ASP A 112 -0.04 14.72 -15.95
N GLY A 113 -1.19 14.88 -15.29
CA GLY A 113 -2.51 14.50 -15.80
C GLY A 113 -2.74 12.99 -15.78
N GLU A 114 -2.14 12.28 -14.83
CA GLU A 114 -2.29 10.83 -14.69
C GLU A 114 -3.52 10.50 -13.86
N GLY A 115 -4.54 9.91 -14.50
CA GLY A 115 -5.80 9.54 -13.84
C GLY A 115 -6.71 10.73 -13.51
N THR A 116 -6.30 11.94 -13.89
CA THR A 116 -7.04 13.20 -13.74
C THR A 116 -6.59 14.20 -14.80
N GLU A 117 -7.19 15.39 -14.86
CA GLU A 117 -6.72 16.47 -15.74
C GLU A 117 -5.52 17.19 -15.10
N VAL A 118 -4.66 17.78 -15.94
CA VAL A 118 -3.55 18.61 -15.45
C VAL A 118 -4.10 19.83 -14.70
N ASP A 119 -3.71 19.97 -13.43
CA ASP A 119 -4.05 21.09 -12.56
C ASP A 119 -2.83 21.46 -11.71
N LEU A 120 -2.04 22.42 -12.19
CA LEU A 120 -0.83 22.87 -11.49
C LEU A 120 -1.15 23.57 -10.16
N GLY A 121 -2.37 24.08 -9.97
CA GLY A 121 -2.82 24.67 -8.72
C GLY A 121 -2.99 23.60 -7.65
N LYS A 122 -3.72 22.53 -7.97
CA LYS A 122 -3.88 21.36 -7.09
C LYS A 122 -2.56 20.62 -6.88
N ALA A 123 -1.73 20.50 -7.91
CA ALA A 123 -0.39 19.91 -7.77
C ALA A 123 0.42 20.64 -6.69
N ARG A 124 0.51 21.98 -6.75
CA ARG A 124 1.20 22.79 -5.73
C ARG A 124 0.56 22.64 -4.34
N TYR A 125 -0.76 22.59 -4.26
CA TYR A 125 -1.46 22.40 -2.99
C TYR A 125 -1.07 21.07 -2.33
N TRP A 126 -1.09 19.96 -3.07
CA TRP A 126 -0.74 18.65 -2.53
C TRP A 126 0.76 18.52 -2.22
N PHE A 127 1.63 19.06 -3.06
CA PHE A 127 3.07 19.11 -2.76
C PHE A 127 3.42 19.97 -1.53
N GLY A 128 2.61 20.98 -1.21
CA GLY A 128 2.82 21.80 -0.01
C GLY A 128 2.29 21.17 1.28
N ARG A 129 1.47 20.12 1.17
CA ARG A 129 0.94 19.36 2.31
C ARG A 129 1.83 18.18 2.69
N ALA A 130 2.45 17.55 1.69
CA ALA A 130 3.40 16.46 1.88
C ALA A 130 4.70 16.95 2.54
#